data_AF-A0A1Q5N673-F1
#
_entry.id   AF-A0A1Q5N673-F1
#
_cell.length_a   1.000
_cell.length_b   1.000
_cell.length_c   1.000
_cell.angle_alpha   90.00
_cell.angle_beta   90.00
_cell.angle_gamma   90.00
#
_symmetry.space_group_name_H-M   'P 1'
#
loop_
_entity.id
_entity.type
_entity.pdbx_description
1 polymer ?
#
loop_
_entity_poly.entity_id
_entity_poly.type
_entity_poly.pdbx_seq_one_letter_code
_entity_poly.pdbx_strand_id
1 'polypeptide(L)'
;MRASAVRRLSTLAVGVGLTLSATIIATTPASAGSITCEMSGGELYVTAGSAPVRTKYYETGRVVDTVHRADRLNFTQWCKNSKGHLWYWVDKTYGVKDGWIYSGNVARI
;
A
#
# COMPACT_ATOMS: atom_id res chain seq x y z
N MET A 1 60.96 -5.47 14.01
CA MET A 1 62.23 -4.82 13.63
C MET A 1 61.95 -3.83 12.49
N ARG A 2 62.38 -2.56 12.65
CA ARG A 2 62.67 -1.50 11.65
C ARG A 2 61.56 -1.14 10.63
N ALA A 3 60.79 -0.05 10.77
CA ALA A 3 61.10 1.40 10.71
C ALA A 3 61.20 2.00 9.28
N SER A 4 60.61 3.20 9.13
CA SER A 4 60.77 4.24 8.07
C SER A 4 59.59 4.32 7.07
N ALA A 5 59.04 5.46 6.67
CA ALA A 5 59.38 6.86 6.90
C ALA A 5 58.15 7.78 6.72
N VAL A 6 58.23 8.91 7.41
CA VAL A 6 57.35 10.09 7.36
C VAL A 6 57.48 10.82 6.02
N ARG A 7 56.37 11.33 5.47
CA ARG A 7 56.41 12.58 4.70
C ARG A 7 55.20 13.45 5.04
N ARG A 8 55.49 14.51 5.80
CA ARG A 8 54.58 15.64 6.04
C ARG A 8 54.33 16.35 4.71
N LEU A 9 53.08 16.72 4.44
CA LEU A 9 52.74 17.85 3.60
C LEU A 9 51.66 18.64 4.30
N SER A 10 52.11 19.73 4.91
CA SER A 10 51.28 20.81 5.43
C SER A 10 50.85 21.67 4.25
N THR A 11 49.55 21.80 4.03
CA THR A 11 48.99 22.92 3.28
C THR A 11 47.84 23.49 4.09
N LEU A 12 48.13 24.62 4.74
CA LEU A 12 47.13 25.58 5.19
C LEU A 12 46.32 26.01 3.97
N ALA A 13 45.01 25.80 4.00
CA ALA A 13 44.08 26.60 3.23
C ALA A 13 43.14 27.26 4.25
N VAL A 14 43.44 28.53 4.54
CA VAL A 14 42.53 29.46 5.20
C VAL A 14 41.39 29.71 4.21
N GLY A 15 40.27 29.01 4.41
CA GLY A 15 39.03 29.21 3.68
C GLY A 15 38.02 29.88 4.59
N VAL A 16 37.77 31.15 4.30
CA VAL A 16 36.78 32.04 4.93
C VAL A 16 35.41 31.36 5.00
N GLY A 17 34.72 31.62 6.12
CA GLY A 17 33.48 30.96 6.48
C GLY A 17 32.35 31.14 5.46
N LEU A 18 31.54 30.08 5.38
CA LEU A 18 30.09 30.19 5.28
C LEU A 18 29.52 28.88 5.85
N THR A 19 29.18 28.88 7.13
CA THR A 19 28.40 27.78 7.72
C THR A 19 26.96 27.92 7.21
N LEU A 20 26.71 27.42 6.00
CA LEU A 20 25.34 27.15 5.55
C LEU A 20 24.83 25.99 6.40
N SER A 21 24.04 26.31 7.43
CA SER A 21 23.24 25.34 8.15
C SER A 21 22.23 24.72 7.17
N ALA A 22 22.67 23.68 6.46
CA ALA A 22 21.77 22.87 5.64
C ALA A 22 20.86 22.10 6.60
N THR A 23 19.62 22.54 6.75
CA THR A 23 18.58 21.76 7.41
C THR A 23 18.31 20.54 6.55
N ILE A 24 18.93 19.40 6.91
CA ILE A 24 18.62 18.11 6.29
C ILE A 24 17.24 17.72 6.81
N ILE A 25 16.19 18.04 6.06
CA ILE A 25 14.85 17.49 6.29
C ILE A 25 14.96 16.03 5.87
N ALA A 26 15.22 15.15 6.84
CA ALA A 26 15.14 13.71 6.63
C ALA A 26 13.67 13.36 6.38
N THR A 27 13.28 13.29 5.11
CA THR A 27 12.00 12.69 4.73
C THR A 27 12.07 11.22 5.09
N THR A 28 11.41 10.82 6.18
CA THR A 28 11.15 9.41 6.46
C THR A 28 10.36 8.87 5.26
N PRO A 29 10.87 7.86 4.53
CA PRO A 29 10.10 7.26 3.48
C PRO A 29 8.85 6.65 4.11
N ALA A 30 7.67 6.94 3.57
CA ALA A 30 6.45 6.27 3.96
C ALA A 30 6.70 4.76 3.82
N SER A 31 6.71 4.06 4.95
CA SER A 31 6.87 2.61 4.98
C SER A 31 5.78 2.02 4.08
N ALA A 32 6.19 1.29 3.04
CA ALA A 32 5.25 0.49 2.26
C ALA A 32 4.58 -0.48 3.24
N GLY A 33 3.26 -0.39 3.39
CA GLY A 33 2.53 -1.31 4.24
C GLY A 33 2.76 -2.74 3.78
N SER A 34 2.97 -3.67 4.71
CA SER A 34 3.01 -5.09 4.37
C SER A 34 1.67 -5.51 3.77
N ILE A 35 1.71 -6.32 2.71
CA ILE A 35 0.51 -6.96 2.17
C ILE A 35 0.13 -8.09 3.12
N THR A 36 -1.14 -8.19 3.48
CA THR A 36 -1.66 -9.26 4.34
C THR A 36 -2.90 -9.84 3.69
N CYS A 37 -3.02 -11.17 3.62
CA CYS A 37 -4.18 -11.84 3.08
C CYS A 37 -4.58 -13.01 3.97
N GLU A 38 -5.88 -13.25 4.12
CA GLU A 38 -6.42 -14.33 4.93
C GLU A 38 -7.64 -14.96 4.24
N MET A 39 -7.69 -16.29 4.25
CA MET A 39 -8.82 -17.09 3.76
C MET A 39 -9.87 -17.20 4.88
N SER A 40 -10.61 -16.11 5.06
CA SER A 40 -11.71 -16.02 6.02
C SER A 40 -12.88 -15.37 5.32
N GLY A 41 -14.01 -16.09 5.28
CA GLY A 41 -15.20 -15.69 4.54
C GLY A 41 -16.32 -15.13 5.40
N GLY A 42 -17.35 -14.64 4.75
CA GLY A 42 -18.56 -14.11 5.37
C GLY A 42 -19.44 -13.39 4.37
N GLU A 43 -20.41 -12.63 4.87
CA GLU A 43 -21.31 -11.86 4.03
C GLU A 43 -20.98 -10.35 4.07
N LEU A 44 -21.30 -9.69 2.97
CA LEU A 44 -21.18 -8.25 2.80
C LEU A 44 -22.50 -7.68 2.29
N TYR A 45 -22.71 -6.41 2.60
CA TYR A 45 -23.78 -5.59 2.07
C TYR A 45 -23.20 -4.36 1.37
N VAL A 46 -23.65 -4.06 0.16
CA VAL A 46 -23.15 -2.91 -0.62
C VAL A 46 -23.77 -1.60 -0.13
N THR A 47 -22.91 -0.68 0.29
CA THR A 47 -23.31 0.64 0.84
C THR A 47 -23.19 1.76 -0.19
N ALA A 48 -22.28 1.62 -1.16
CA ALA A 48 -22.12 2.57 -2.25
C ALA A 48 -23.27 2.46 -3.27
N GLY A 49 -23.61 3.55 -3.96
CA GLY A 49 -24.64 3.53 -5.02
C GLY A 49 -24.30 2.56 -6.15
N SER A 50 -23.02 2.52 -6.52
CA SER A 50 -22.43 1.59 -7.48
C SER A 50 -20.99 1.30 -7.04
N ALA A 51 -20.58 0.03 -7.08
CA ALA A 51 -19.27 -0.41 -6.62
C ALA A 51 -18.62 -1.36 -7.65
N PRO A 52 -17.40 -1.05 -8.13
CA PRO A 52 -16.72 -1.91 -9.09
C PRO A 52 -16.10 -3.14 -8.40
N VAL A 53 -16.32 -4.31 -8.99
CA VAL A 53 -15.59 -5.54 -8.69
C VAL A 53 -14.43 -5.67 -9.68
N ARG A 54 -13.22 -5.96 -9.19
CA ARG A 54 -11.97 -5.84 -9.95
C ARG A 54 -11.17 -7.15 -9.99
N THR A 55 -10.32 -7.30 -11.01
CA THR A 55 -9.43 -8.47 -11.10
C THR A 55 -8.30 -8.52 -10.05
N LYS A 56 -8.03 -7.40 -9.36
CA LYS A 56 -6.94 -7.27 -8.38
C LYS A 56 -7.44 -6.49 -7.16
N TYR A 57 -6.85 -6.75 -6.00
CA TYR A 57 -7.06 -5.99 -4.74
C TYR A 57 -6.36 -4.61 -4.76
N TYR A 58 -6.51 -3.89 -5.87
CA TYR A 58 -5.97 -2.57 -6.14
C TYR A 58 -6.93 -1.82 -7.07
N GLU A 59 -6.95 -0.49 -6.96
CA GLU A 59 -7.77 0.36 -7.83
C GLU A 59 -7.37 0.27 -9.30
N THR A 60 -6.14 -0.16 -9.58
CA THR A 60 -5.61 -0.40 -10.94
C THR A 60 -6.09 -1.71 -11.55
N GLY A 61 -6.76 -2.59 -10.79
CA GLY A 61 -7.37 -3.80 -11.31
C GLY A 61 -8.49 -3.47 -12.30
N ARG A 62 -8.58 -4.23 -13.41
CA ARG A 62 -9.66 -4.07 -14.39
C ARG A 62 -11.01 -4.38 -13.74
N VAL A 63 -12.03 -3.57 -14.02
CA VAL A 63 -13.41 -3.84 -13.59
C VAL A 63 -13.96 -5.04 -14.37
N VAL A 64 -14.43 -6.05 -13.65
CA VAL A 64 -15.07 -7.25 -14.24
C VAL A 64 -16.58 -7.24 -14.08
N ASP A 65 -17.07 -6.53 -13.06
CA ASP A 65 -18.48 -6.40 -12.74
C ASP A 65 -18.76 -5.11 -11.96
N THR A 66 -20.03 -4.76 -11.82
CA THR A 66 -20.47 -3.61 -11.04
C THR A 66 -21.71 -3.99 -10.23
N VAL A 67 -21.58 -3.93 -8.90
CA VAL A 67 -22.67 -4.20 -7.95
C VAL A 67 -23.25 -2.89 -7.44
N HIS A 68 -24.46 -2.93 -6.91
CA HIS A 68 -25.23 -1.73 -6.56
C HIS A 68 -25.64 -1.75 -5.10
N ARG A 69 -26.01 -0.57 -4.59
CA ARG A 69 -26.50 -0.43 -3.21
C ARG A 69 -27.58 -1.46 -2.94
N ALA A 70 -27.51 -2.07 -1.76
CA ALA A 70 -28.40 -3.10 -1.27
C ALA A 70 -28.16 -4.52 -1.78
N ASP A 71 -27.22 -4.73 -2.70
CA ASP A 71 -26.80 -6.07 -3.07
C ASP A 71 -26.12 -6.77 -1.86
N ARG A 72 -26.42 -8.06 -1.69
CA ARG A 72 -25.72 -8.95 -0.77
C ARG A 72 -24.64 -9.70 -1.53
N LEU A 73 -23.47 -9.84 -0.92
CA LEU A 73 -22.32 -10.54 -1.48
C LEU A 73 -21.81 -11.57 -0.48
N ASN A 74 -21.31 -12.68 -0.98
CA ASN A 74 -20.47 -13.57 -0.19
C ASN A 74 -19.01 -13.29 -0.52
N PHE A 75 -18.13 -13.33 0.48
CA PHE A 75 -16.68 -13.28 0.26
C PHE A 75 -16.00 -14.45 0.94
N THR A 76 -14.87 -14.89 0.39
CA THR A 76 -14.12 -16.06 0.88
C THR A 76 -12.71 -15.73 1.35
N GLN A 77 -12.23 -14.54 0.99
CA GLN A 77 -10.88 -14.08 1.28
C GLN A 77 -10.86 -12.56 1.44
N TRP A 78 -9.97 -12.06 2.29
CA TRP A 78 -9.65 -10.65 2.33
C TRP A 78 -8.15 -10.39 2.19
N CYS A 79 -7.79 -9.25 1.61
CA CYS A 79 -6.42 -8.78 1.49
C CYS A 79 -6.32 -7.29 1.84
N LYS A 80 -5.36 -6.93 2.69
CA LYS A 80 -4.89 -5.55 2.88
C LYS A 80 -3.71 -5.31 1.97
N ASN A 81 -3.84 -4.34 1.07
CA ASN A 81 -2.79 -4.03 0.10
C ASN A 81 -1.71 -3.12 0.70
N SER A 82 -0.64 -2.84 -0.06
CA SER A 82 0.48 -2.03 0.44
C SER A 82 0.15 -0.57 0.73
N LYS A 83 -1.02 -0.08 0.28
CA LYS A 83 -1.56 1.25 0.60
C LYS A 83 -2.41 1.24 1.88
N GLY A 84 -2.55 0.08 2.55
CA GLY A 84 -3.41 -0.09 3.72
C GLY A 84 -4.88 -0.28 3.40
N HIS A 85 -5.26 -0.40 2.12
CA HIS A 85 -6.65 -0.60 1.71
C HIS A 85 -7.06 -2.06 1.85
N LEU A 86 -8.19 -2.31 2.49
CA LEU A 86 -8.77 -3.63 2.65
C LEU A 86 -9.70 -3.97 1.48
N TRP A 87 -9.56 -5.18 0.94
CA TRP A 87 -10.33 -5.70 -0.18
C TRP A 87 -10.86 -7.09 0.15
N TYR A 88 -12.03 -7.41 -0.39
CA TYR A 88 -12.68 -8.71 -0.24
C TYR A 88 -12.78 -9.41 -1.60
N TRP A 89 -12.41 -10.68 -1.67
CA TRP A 89 -12.68 -11.52 -2.83
C TRP A 89 -14.09 -12.05 -2.74
N VAL A 90 -14.97 -11.53 -3.59
CA VAL A 90 -16.34 -11.98 -3.74
C VAL A 90 -16.41 -13.09 -4.78
N ASP A 91 -17.25 -14.07 -4.54
CA ASP A 91 -17.50 -15.18 -5.45
C ASP A 91 -18.84 -15.02 -6.17
N LYS A 92 -19.18 -15.97 -7.06
CA LYS A 92 -20.43 -16.00 -7.82
C LYS A 92 -21.73 -16.13 -7.05
N THR A 93 -21.69 -16.11 -5.72
CA THR A 93 -22.91 -16.09 -4.93
C THR A 93 -23.71 -14.82 -5.25
N TYR A 94 -25.02 -14.97 -5.39
CA TYR A 94 -25.96 -13.90 -5.78
C TYR A 94 -25.74 -13.30 -7.18
N GLY A 95 -25.05 -14.00 -8.09
CA GLY A 95 -24.99 -13.63 -9.51
C GLY A 95 -23.90 -12.62 -9.89
N VAL A 96 -23.02 -12.27 -8.95
CA VAL A 96 -21.87 -11.37 -9.16
C VAL A 96 -20.72 -12.14 -9.82
N LYS A 97 -19.85 -11.51 -10.62
CA LYS A 97 -18.64 -12.18 -11.10
C LYS A 97 -17.53 -12.18 -10.06
N ASP A 98 -16.76 -13.26 -10.02
CA ASP A 98 -15.63 -13.40 -9.11
C ASP A 98 -14.64 -12.23 -9.23
N GLY A 99 -14.24 -11.66 -8.10
CA GLY A 99 -13.24 -10.60 -8.07
C GLY A 99 -13.14 -9.85 -6.74
N TRP A 100 -12.35 -8.79 -6.74
CA TRP A 100 -12.04 -7.98 -5.57
C TRP A 100 -12.93 -6.75 -5.48
N ILE A 101 -13.58 -6.56 -4.33
CA ILE A 101 -14.31 -5.32 -4.00
C ILE A 101 -13.62 -4.59 -2.86
N TYR A 102 -13.55 -3.25 -2.96
CA TYR A 102 -12.94 -2.42 -1.94
C TYR A 102 -13.87 -2.32 -0.72
N SER A 103 -13.30 -2.52 0.48
CA SER A 103 -14.05 -2.44 1.75
C SER A 103 -14.77 -1.11 1.96
N GLY A 104 -14.29 0.00 1.42
CA GLY A 104 -14.97 1.30 1.51
C GLY A 104 -16.34 1.37 0.81
N ASN A 105 -16.69 0.38 -0.01
CA ASN A 105 -17.97 0.32 -0.72
C ASN A 105 -18.98 -0.65 -0.09
N VAL A 106 -18.58 -1.38 0.97
CA VAL A 106 -19.34 -2.48 1.56
C VAL A 106 -19.25 -2.45 3.09
N ALA A 107 -20.19 -3.10 3.76
CA ALA A 107 -20.13 -3.38 5.18
C ALA A 107 -20.25 -4.90 5.40
N ARG A 108 -19.56 -5.44 6.41
CA ARG A 108 -19.74 -6.82 6.85
C ARG A 108 -21.06 -6.93 7.62
N ILE A 109 -21.75 -8.06 7.44
CA ILE A 109 -23.00 -8.40 8.13
C ILE A 109 -22.89 -9.75 8.84
#